data_AF-A0A6P0HZ07-F1
#
_entry.id   AF-A0A6P0HZ07-F1
#
_cell.length_a   1.000
_cell.length_b   1.000
_cell.length_c   1.000
_cell.angle_alpha   90.00
_cell.angle_beta   90.00
_cell.angle_gamma   90.00
#
_symmetry.space_group_name_H-M   'P 1'
#
loop_
_entity.id
_entity.type
_entity.pdbx_description
1 polymer ?
#
loop_
_entity_poly.entity_id
_entity_poly.type
_entity_poly.pdbx_seq_one_letter_code
_entity_poly.pdbx_strand_id
1 'polypeptide(L)'
;MLVKAIEGEQLPVHPLLDERQYETFGIDVGVKQFASIAKQEKRDSEVVSLPDSIKLELLLLAKFQWRNRNKQLGGKDKPPSKNAIKYYKKLAKYHGRVKNVRRDFIEKTTTKLVTQIKHVCLESLNVKGMMQNGKLAASIARLGFYQFRQRLTTKIVSSGGTVVLADQWFPSSKTCHNCGCINQELKLKDRTGELSSLRNENRPGLEYGTGVISVWGS
;
A
#
# COMPACT_ATOMS: atom_id res chain seq x y z
N MET A 1 -38.73 19.83 1.28
CA MET A 1 -37.31 19.92 0.86
C MET A 1 -36.45 19.45 2.01
N LEU A 2 -35.89 18.25 1.92
CA LEU A 2 -34.98 17.69 2.93
C LEU A 2 -33.60 18.33 2.76
N VAL A 3 -33.18 19.10 3.76
CA VAL A 3 -31.84 19.68 3.85
C VAL A 3 -30.86 18.51 3.95
N LYS A 4 -30.05 18.30 2.91
CA LYS A 4 -28.93 17.35 2.97
C LYS A 4 -28.00 17.83 4.09
N ALA A 5 -27.80 16.99 5.10
CA ALA A 5 -26.76 17.18 6.09
C ALA A 5 -25.44 17.39 5.36
N ILE A 6 -24.87 18.59 5.48
CA ILE A 6 -23.50 18.85 5.08
C ILE A 6 -22.67 18.05 6.09
N GLU A 7 -22.00 16.99 5.62
CA GLU A 7 -21.01 16.27 6.43
C GLU A 7 -20.00 17.31 6.91
N GLY A 8 -20.10 17.69 8.19
CA GLY A 8 -19.24 18.70 8.79
C GLY A 8 -17.79 18.28 8.62
N GLU A 9 -16.99 19.17 8.05
CA GLU A 9 -15.54 18.97 7.92
C GLU A 9 -14.96 18.87 9.33
N GLN A 10 -14.62 17.66 9.75
CA GLN A 10 -14.10 17.38 11.08
C GLN A 10 -12.75 18.08 11.21
N LEU A 11 -12.72 19.24 11.89
CA LEU A 11 -11.49 20.00 12.11
C LEU A 11 -10.48 19.12 12.86
N PRO A 12 -9.18 19.21 12.54
CA PRO A 12 -8.16 18.44 13.23
C PRO A 12 -8.20 18.77 14.73
N VAL A 13 -8.54 17.76 15.53
CA VAL A 13 -8.56 17.88 16.99
C VAL A 13 -7.12 18.14 17.45
N HIS A 14 -6.93 19.15 18.30
CA HIS A 14 -5.62 19.44 18.87
C HIS A 14 -5.09 18.17 19.56
N PRO A 15 -3.79 17.78 19.41
CA PRO A 15 -3.28 16.51 19.92
C PRO A 15 -3.55 16.25 21.42
N LEU A 16 -3.66 17.32 22.22
CA LEU A 16 -3.98 17.28 23.66
C LEU A 16 -5.47 17.06 23.98
N LEU A 17 -6.37 17.24 23.01
CA LEU A 17 -7.82 17.09 23.14
C LEU A 17 -8.33 15.82 22.43
N ASP A 18 -7.42 14.99 21.97
CA ASP A 18 -7.73 13.86 21.12
C ASP A 18 -7.92 12.61 21.97
N GLU A 19 -9.19 12.30 22.23
CA GLU A 19 -9.66 11.20 23.10
C GLU A 19 -9.65 9.83 22.41
N ARG A 20 -9.13 9.71 21.18
CA ARG A 20 -9.06 8.42 20.48
C ARG A 20 -8.24 7.42 21.30
N GLN A 21 -8.77 6.21 21.46
CA GLN A 21 -8.11 5.14 22.22
C GLN A 21 -6.72 4.85 21.63
N TYR A 22 -5.80 4.41 22.52
CA TYR A 22 -4.41 4.07 22.19
C TYR A 22 -4.32 2.72 21.45
N GLU A 23 -5.02 2.62 20.33
CA GLU A 23 -5.08 1.43 19.51
C GLU A 23 -3.94 1.44 18.49
N THR A 24 -3.24 0.31 18.39
CA THR A 24 -2.20 0.13 17.37
C THR A 24 -2.76 -0.61 16.16
N PHE A 25 -2.48 -0.06 14.97
CA PHE A 25 -2.89 -0.64 13.70
C PHE A 25 -1.66 -1.13 12.91
N GLY A 26 -1.74 -2.34 12.37
CA GLY A 26 -0.80 -2.83 11.37
C GLY A 26 -1.28 -2.48 9.96
N ILE A 27 -0.42 -1.90 9.14
CA ILE A 27 -0.70 -1.66 7.73
C ILE A 27 0.32 -2.40 6.87
N ASP A 28 -0.19 -3.36 6.12
CA ASP A 28 0.53 -4.09 5.07
C ASP A 28 0.12 -3.54 3.69
N VAL A 29 1.06 -3.40 2.75
CA VAL A 29 0.83 -2.89 1.40
C VAL A 29 1.15 -3.95 0.35
N GLY A 30 0.20 -4.21 -0.55
CA GLY A 30 0.26 -5.36 -1.46
C GLY A 30 -0.05 -5.03 -2.92
N VAL A 31 0.38 -5.92 -3.83
CA VAL A 31 0.15 -5.75 -5.28
C VAL A 31 -1.28 -6.17 -5.66
N LYS A 32 -1.83 -7.18 -5.00
CA LYS A 32 -3.22 -7.65 -5.20
C LYS A 32 -4.24 -6.72 -4.54
N GLN A 33 -3.96 -6.30 -3.32
CA GLN A 33 -4.75 -5.33 -2.54
C GLN A 33 -3.83 -4.22 -2.08
N PHE A 34 -4.23 -2.96 -2.27
CA PHE A 34 -3.32 -1.83 -2.11
C PHE A 34 -2.79 -1.70 -0.67
N ALA A 35 -3.68 -1.86 0.31
CA ALA A 35 -3.31 -1.95 1.71
C ALA A 35 -4.29 -2.84 2.48
N SER A 36 -3.81 -3.50 3.53
CA SER A 36 -4.58 -4.19 4.55
C SER A 36 -4.32 -3.54 5.89
N ILE A 37 -5.39 -3.17 6.58
CA ILE A 37 -5.33 -2.48 7.86
C ILE A 37 -5.92 -3.42 8.90
N ALA A 38 -5.08 -3.88 9.82
CA ALA A 38 -5.47 -4.76 10.90
C ALA A 38 -5.35 -4.03 12.24
N LYS A 39 -6.35 -4.19 13.11
CA LYS A 39 -6.28 -3.72 14.49
C LYS A 39 -5.68 -4.83 15.36
N GLN A 40 -4.82 -4.49 16.31
CA GLN A 40 -4.13 -5.48 17.15
C GLN A 40 -5.06 -6.47 17.86
N GLU A 41 -6.29 -6.08 18.21
CA GLU A 41 -7.22 -6.91 18.99
C GLU A 41 -8.29 -7.63 18.15
N LYS A 42 -8.45 -7.28 16.86
CA LYS A 42 -9.50 -7.83 16.00
C LYS A 42 -8.90 -8.65 14.87
N ARG A 43 -9.51 -9.82 14.59
CA ARG A 43 -9.15 -10.64 13.41
C ARG A 43 -9.54 -10.00 12.08
N ASP A 44 -10.49 -9.07 12.10
CA ASP A 44 -10.97 -8.43 10.88
C ASP A 44 -9.96 -7.38 10.40
N SER A 45 -9.70 -7.39 9.09
CA SER A 45 -8.85 -6.41 8.42
C SER A 45 -9.66 -5.62 7.40
N GLU A 46 -9.50 -4.30 7.40
CA GLU A 46 -10.02 -3.45 6.32
C GLU A 46 -9.09 -3.54 5.13
N VAL A 47 -9.64 -3.89 3.96
CA VAL A 47 -8.88 -3.97 2.72
C VAL A 47 -9.12 -2.71 1.90
N VAL A 48 -8.04 -2.01 1.58
CA VAL A 48 -8.03 -0.90 0.63
C VAL A 48 -7.65 -1.45 -0.73
N SER A 49 -8.56 -1.31 -1.69
CA SER A 49 -8.32 -1.67 -3.09
C SER A 49 -7.91 -0.45 -3.92
N LEU A 50 -7.25 -0.71 -5.05
CA LEU A 50 -7.00 0.36 -6.01
C LEU A 50 -8.29 0.77 -6.71
N PRO A 51 -8.49 2.08 -6.92
CA PRO A 51 -9.65 2.57 -7.63
C PRO A 51 -9.57 2.16 -9.10
N ASP A 52 -10.71 1.80 -9.68
CA ASP A 52 -10.81 1.41 -11.08
C ASP A 52 -10.45 2.55 -12.05
N SER A 53 -10.55 3.80 -11.61
CA SER A 53 -10.12 4.97 -12.37
C SER A 53 -8.63 4.92 -12.73
N ILE A 54 -7.76 4.43 -11.84
CA ILE A 54 -6.32 4.25 -12.15
C ILE A 54 -6.15 3.18 -13.21
N LYS A 55 -6.87 2.06 -13.10
CA LYS A 55 -6.82 0.98 -14.10
C LYS A 55 -7.25 1.49 -15.47
N LEU A 56 -8.34 2.26 -15.54
CA LEU A 56 -8.83 2.88 -16.76
C LEU A 56 -7.80 3.82 -17.39
N GLU A 57 -7.24 4.76 -16.63
CA GLU A 57 -6.23 5.71 -17.14
C GLU A 57 -4.95 5.00 -17.63
N LEU A 58 -4.54 3.91 -16.96
CA LEU A 58 -3.43 3.08 -17.39
C LEU A 58 -3.72 2.35 -18.71
N LEU A 59 -4.94 1.82 -18.88
CA LEU A 59 -5.36 1.20 -20.15
C LEU A 59 -5.39 2.22 -21.29
N LEU A 60 -5.88 3.44 -21.03
CA LEU A 60 -5.87 4.53 -22.02
C LEU A 60 -4.45 4.91 -22.43
N LEU A 61 -3.54 5.06 -21.45
CA LEU A 61 -2.12 5.32 -21.70
C LEU A 61 -1.49 4.19 -22.54
N ALA A 62 -1.71 2.93 -22.16
CA ALA A 62 -1.15 1.78 -22.87
C ALA A 62 -1.67 1.69 -24.32
N LYS A 63 -2.97 1.89 -24.53
CA LYS A 63 -3.59 1.94 -25.87
C LYS A 63 -3.02 3.08 -26.71
N PHE A 64 -2.82 4.25 -26.10
CA PHE A 64 -2.23 5.40 -26.78
C PHE A 64 -0.79 5.16 -27.22
N GLN A 65 0.03 4.56 -26.34
CA GLN A 65 1.41 4.18 -26.65
C GLN A 65 1.47 3.09 -27.73
N TRP A 66 0.65 2.04 -27.63
CA TRP A 66 0.63 0.94 -28.60
C TRP A 66 0.28 1.41 -30.02
N ARG A 67 -0.74 2.27 -30.16
CA ARG A 67 -1.14 2.87 -31.45
C ARG A 67 -0.04 3.72 -32.10
N ASN A 68 0.90 4.21 -31.30
CA ASN A 68 1.97 5.11 -31.73
C ASN A 68 3.36 4.51 -31.48
N ARG A 69 3.48 3.19 -31.36
CA ARG A 69 4.73 2.51 -30.99
C ARG A 69 5.91 2.79 -31.93
N ASN A 70 5.62 3.09 -33.20
CA ASN A 70 6.63 3.42 -34.21
C ASN A 70 6.93 4.93 -34.27
N LYS A 71 6.32 5.77 -33.41
CA LYS A 71 6.53 7.21 -33.42
C LYS A 71 7.86 7.54 -32.75
N GLN A 72 8.70 8.30 -33.45
CA GLN A 72 9.98 8.77 -32.96
C GLN A 72 10.00 10.29 -32.83
N LEU A 73 10.73 10.81 -31.84
CA LEU A 73 10.96 12.24 -31.64
C LEU A 73 11.86 12.86 -32.71
N GLY A 74 12.58 12.06 -33.51
CA GLY A 74 13.69 12.55 -34.32
C GLY A 74 15.03 12.14 -33.69
N GLY A 75 16.10 12.35 -34.42
CA GLY A 75 17.46 12.00 -34.01
C GLY A 75 18.30 13.25 -33.74
N LYS A 76 19.57 13.07 -33.40
CA LYS A 76 20.52 14.17 -33.18
C LYS A 76 20.59 15.13 -34.38
N ASP A 77 20.54 14.57 -35.60
CA ASP A 77 20.67 15.32 -36.86
C ASP A 77 19.32 15.58 -37.55
N LYS A 78 18.20 15.20 -36.93
CA LYS A 78 16.87 15.34 -37.54
C LYS A 78 15.86 15.92 -36.55
N PRO A 79 15.36 17.14 -36.78
CA PRO A 79 14.44 17.78 -35.87
C PRO A 79 13.12 17.02 -35.75
N PRO A 80 12.41 17.15 -34.61
CA PRO A 80 11.12 16.52 -34.40
C PRO A 80 10.08 16.99 -35.42
N SER A 81 9.42 16.02 -36.07
CA SER A 81 8.27 16.33 -36.91
C SER A 81 7.14 16.97 -36.10
N LYS A 82 6.35 17.86 -36.71
CA LYS A 82 5.17 18.48 -36.05
C LYS A 82 4.23 17.43 -35.45
N ASN A 83 4.10 16.27 -36.09
CA ASN A 83 3.27 15.16 -35.62
C ASN A 83 3.89 14.42 -34.42
N ALA A 84 5.22 14.28 -34.37
CA ALA A 84 5.91 13.74 -33.20
C ALA A 84 5.71 14.66 -31.99
N ILE A 85 5.93 15.98 -32.14
CA ILE A 85 5.71 16.95 -31.06
C ILE A 85 4.28 16.85 -30.51
N LYS A 86 3.27 16.81 -31.40
CA LYS A 86 1.86 16.64 -31.01
C LYS A 86 1.63 15.34 -30.24
N TYR A 87 2.25 14.23 -30.65
CA TYR A 87 2.15 12.94 -29.97
C TYR A 87 2.76 13.00 -28.56
N TYR A 88 4.00 13.45 -28.40
CA TYR A 88 4.66 13.48 -27.08
C TYR A 88 4.00 14.47 -26.12
N LYS A 89 3.45 15.59 -26.62
CA LYS A 89 2.60 16.48 -25.82
C LYS A 89 1.36 15.75 -25.28
N LYS A 90 0.69 14.94 -26.11
CA LYS A 90 -0.45 14.11 -25.65
C LYS A 90 0.00 13.00 -24.70
N LEU A 91 1.13 12.35 -24.96
CA LEU A 91 1.71 11.32 -24.09
C LEU A 91 1.96 11.87 -22.68
N ALA A 92 2.56 13.05 -22.58
CA ALA A 92 2.77 13.75 -21.31
C ALA A 92 1.45 14.02 -20.56
N LYS A 93 0.38 14.38 -21.28
CA LYS A 93 -0.95 14.56 -20.68
C LYS A 93 -1.50 13.25 -20.09
N TYR A 94 -1.37 12.12 -20.78
CA TYR A 94 -1.79 10.82 -20.25
C TYR A 94 -0.99 10.42 -19.00
N HIS A 95 0.33 10.58 -19.01
CA HIS A 95 1.14 10.36 -17.80
C HIS A 95 0.73 11.29 -16.66
N GLY A 96 0.41 12.56 -16.97
CA GLY A 96 -0.11 13.53 -16.01
C GLY A 96 -1.43 13.09 -15.37
N ARG A 97 -2.37 12.54 -16.15
CA ARG A 97 -3.64 12.00 -15.64
C ARG A 97 -3.41 10.84 -14.68
N VAL A 98 -2.64 9.83 -15.07
CA VAL A 98 -2.29 8.69 -14.21
C VAL A 98 -1.66 9.18 -12.90
N LYS A 99 -0.70 10.12 -12.98
CA LYS A 99 -0.07 10.73 -11.79
C LYS A 99 -1.10 11.42 -10.89
N ASN A 100 -2.01 12.19 -11.46
CA ASN A 100 -3.00 12.95 -10.71
C ASN A 100 -4.02 12.02 -10.03
N VAL A 101 -4.56 11.02 -10.72
CA VAL A 101 -5.51 10.06 -10.14
C VAL A 101 -4.83 9.26 -9.03
N ARG A 102 -3.59 8.81 -9.23
CA ARG A 102 -2.84 8.12 -8.18
C ARG A 102 -2.59 9.00 -6.97
N ARG A 103 -2.19 10.26 -7.18
CA ARG A 103 -1.98 11.21 -6.08
C ARG A 103 -3.28 11.43 -5.32
N ASP A 104 -4.38 11.69 -6.02
CA ASP A 104 -5.70 11.90 -5.41
C ASP A 104 -6.14 10.71 -4.55
N PHE A 105 -5.98 9.49 -5.08
CA PHE A 105 -6.21 8.26 -4.31
C PHE A 105 -5.37 8.20 -3.03
N ILE A 106 -4.04 8.37 -3.15
CA ILE A 106 -3.14 8.33 -1.99
C ILE A 106 -3.51 9.40 -0.96
N GLU A 107 -3.79 10.64 -1.40
CA GLU A 107 -4.16 11.71 -0.49
C GLU A 107 -5.45 11.40 0.26
N LYS A 108 -6.50 10.96 -0.45
CA LYS A 108 -7.79 10.60 0.15
C LYS A 108 -7.67 9.43 1.12
N THR A 109 -6.98 8.36 0.73
CA THR A 109 -6.76 7.19 1.58
C THR A 109 -5.98 7.57 2.83
N THR A 110 -4.87 8.30 2.69
CA THR A 110 -4.07 8.69 3.86
C THR A 110 -4.80 9.66 4.78
N THR A 111 -5.59 10.60 4.24
CA THR A 111 -6.43 11.48 5.05
C THR A 111 -7.48 10.68 5.81
N LYS A 112 -8.18 9.75 5.15
CA LYS A 112 -9.15 8.85 5.81
C LYS A 112 -8.49 8.04 6.94
N LEU A 113 -7.28 7.53 6.72
CA LEU A 113 -6.59 6.74 7.74
C LEU A 113 -6.20 7.60 8.95
N VAL A 114 -5.72 8.82 8.74
CA VAL A 114 -5.26 9.70 9.83
C VAL A 114 -6.40 10.19 10.72
N THR A 115 -7.64 10.27 10.21
CA THR A 115 -8.80 10.58 11.05
C THR A 115 -9.15 9.43 12.01
N GLN A 116 -8.77 8.19 11.67
CA GLN A 116 -9.12 6.99 12.44
C GLN A 116 -7.95 6.44 13.26
N ILE A 117 -6.72 6.58 12.77
CA ILE A 117 -5.53 5.89 13.27
C ILE A 117 -4.51 6.91 13.77
N LYS A 118 -4.00 6.71 15.00
CA LYS A 118 -2.88 7.46 15.58
C LYS A 118 -1.58 6.69 15.66
N HIS A 119 -1.65 5.41 15.99
CA HIS A 119 -0.48 4.58 16.21
C HIS A 119 -0.47 3.50 15.14
N VAL A 120 0.52 3.56 14.25
CA VAL A 120 0.62 2.62 13.14
C VAL A 120 1.97 1.92 13.11
N CYS A 121 1.92 0.62 12.88
CA CYS A 121 3.05 -0.19 12.46
C CYS A 121 2.96 -0.38 10.95
N LEU A 122 3.92 0.18 10.21
CA LEU A 122 4.03 0.03 8.76
C LEU A 122 5.07 -1.04 8.44
N GLU A 123 4.66 -2.09 7.75
CA GLU A 123 5.60 -3.12 7.31
C GLU A 123 6.51 -2.60 6.19
N SER A 124 7.80 -2.89 6.30
CA SER A 124 8.78 -2.56 5.27
C SER A 124 8.68 -3.54 4.10
N LEU A 125 7.77 -3.27 3.16
CA LEU A 125 7.83 -3.91 1.85
C LEU A 125 9.16 -3.55 1.17
N ASN A 126 9.93 -4.54 0.70
CA ASN A 126 11.17 -4.31 -0.05
C ASN A 126 10.86 -3.76 -1.45
N VAL A 127 10.33 -2.55 -1.53
CA VAL A 127 9.95 -1.90 -2.79
C VAL A 127 11.14 -1.87 -3.75
N LYS A 128 12.36 -1.66 -3.23
CA LYS A 128 13.60 -1.66 -4.04
C LYS A 128 13.86 -3.03 -4.69
N GLY A 129 13.79 -4.11 -3.92
CA GLY A 129 13.96 -5.48 -4.43
C GLY A 129 12.84 -5.88 -5.39
N MET A 130 11.60 -5.49 -5.10
CA MET A 130 10.49 -5.78 -6.02
C MET A 130 10.57 -4.96 -7.31
N MET A 131 11.18 -3.77 -7.27
CA MET A 131 11.48 -2.96 -8.45
C MET A 131 12.57 -3.57 -9.34
N GLN A 132 13.43 -4.45 -8.80
CA GLN A 132 14.43 -5.19 -9.59
C GLN A 132 13.79 -6.33 -10.39
N ASN A 133 12.62 -6.82 -9.99
CA ASN A 133 11.87 -7.82 -10.76
C ASN A 133 11.11 -7.14 -11.91
N GLY A 134 11.65 -7.21 -13.12
CA GLY A 134 11.07 -6.56 -14.31
C GLY A 134 9.60 -6.89 -14.60
N LYS A 135 9.10 -8.07 -14.18
CA LYS A 135 7.69 -8.46 -14.37
C LYS A 135 6.75 -7.72 -13.43
N LEU A 136 7.19 -7.47 -12.19
CA LEU A 136 6.39 -6.81 -11.15
C LEU A 136 6.66 -5.31 -11.07
N ALA A 137 7.83 -4.88 -11.53
CA ALA A 137 8.30 -3.50 -11.43
C ALA A 137 7.28 -2.50 -11.97
N ALA A 138 6.76 -2.75 -13.17
CA ALA A 138 5.76 -1.88 -13.79
C ALA A 138 4.48 -1.80 -12.96
N SER A 139 4.01 -2.93 -12.42
CA SER A 139 2.81 -2.97 -11.56
C SER A 139 3.04 -2.21 -10.26
N ILE A 140 4.16 -2.43 -9.56
CA ILE A 140 4.48 -1.78 -8.29
C ILE A 140 4.72 -0.29 -8.44
N ALA A 141 5.43 0.13 -9.48
CA ALA A 141 5.66 1.54 -9.78
C ALA A 141 4.34 2.30 -10.02
N ARG A 142 3.31 1.61 -10.52
CA ARG A 142 1.97 2.19 -10.70
C ARG A 142 1.26 2.42 -9.37
N LEU A 143 1.50 1.58 -8.35
CA LEU A 143 0.83 1.65 -7.05
C LEU A 143 1.29 2.84 -6.20
N GLY A 144 2.58 3.20 -6.27
CA GLY A 144 3.10 4.38 -5.56
C GLY A 144 3.24 4.18 -4.05
N PHE A 145 3.56 2.96 -3.59
CA PHE A 145 3.73 2.64 -2.18
C PHE A 145 4.67 3.57 -1.42
N TYR A 146 5.79 3.97 -2.04
CA TYR A 146 6.71 4.94 -1.44
C TYR A 146 6.01 6.26 -1.11
N GLN A 147 5.20 6.78 -2.05
CA GLN A 147 4.45 8.02 -1.84
C GLN A 147 3.38 7.85 -0.77
N PHE A 148 2.69 6.71 -0.77
CA PHE A 148 1.70 6.38 0.26
C PHE A 148 2.32 6.35 1.67
N ARG A 149 3.41 5.59 1.85
CA ARG A 149 4.15 5.50 3.12
C ARG A 149 4.62 6.88 3.58
N GLN A 150 5.22 7.66 2.68
CA GLN A 150 5.70 9.01 3.00
C GLN A 150 4.56 9.92 3.45
N ARG A 151 3.44 9.94 2.70
CA ARG A 151 2.27 10.77 3.00
C ARG A 151 1.60 10.38 4.31
N LEU A 152 1.40 9.09 4.52
CA LEU A 152 0.80 8.58 5.74
C LEU A 152 1.65 8.93 6.96
N THR A 153 2.96 8.65 6.89
CA THR A 153 3.89 8.95 7.97
C THR A 153 3.88 10.43 8.33
N THR A 154 3.95 11.29 7.31
CA THR A 154 3.93 12.74 7.51
C THR A 154 2.63 13.18 8.20
N LYS A 155 1.47 12.72 7.72
CA LYS A 155 0.17 13.12 8.28
C LYS A 155 -0.06 12.62 9.70
N ILE A 156 0.36 11.40 10.02
CA ILE A 156 0.24 10.83 11.38
C ILE A 156 1.14 11.59 12.36
N VAL A 157 2.39 11.86 11.99
CA VAL A 157 3.31 12.61 12.86
C VAL A 157 2.77 14.04 13.08
N SER A 158 2.24 14.67 12.03
CA SER A 158 1.62 16.00 12.13
C SER A 158 0.34 16.02 12.99
N SER A 159 -0.37 14.90 13.14
CA SER A 159 -1.52 14.79 14.05
C SER A 159 -1.14 14.36 15.47
N GLY A 160 0.16 14.28 15.79
CA GLY A 160 0.66 13.86 17.11
C GLY A 160 0.59 12.35 17.36
N GLY A 161 0.41 11.55 16.30
CA GLY A 161 0.48 10.09 16.35
C GLY A 161 1.91 9.56 16.24
N THR A 162 2.05 8.24 16.31
CA THR A 162 3.35 7.55 16.18
C THR A 162 3.35 6.55 15.03
N VAL A 163 4.49 6.47 14.35
CA VAL A 163 4.71 5.53 13.25
C VAL A 163 5.92 4.68 13.58
N VAL A 164 5.71 3.37 13.68
CA VAL A 164 6.76 2.37 13.79
C VAL A 164 6.93 1.73 12.42
N LEU A 165 8.16 1.68 11.93
CA LEU A 165 8.51 0.99 10.71
C LEU A 165 9.01 -0.39 11.09
N ALA A 166 8.24 -1.44 10.83
CA ALA A 166 8.70 -2.81 11.09
C ALA A 166 9.79 -3.19 10.08
N ASP A 167 10.85 -3.80 10.58
CA ASP A 167 11.98 -4.23 9.76
C ASP A 167 11.55 -5.23 8.69
N GLN A 168 12.20 -5.13 7.52
CA GLN A 168 11.94 -5.99 6.35
C GLN A 168 12.14 -7.49 6.65
N TRP A 169 12.91 -7.81 7.69
CA TRP A 169 13.20 -9.17 8.13
C TRP A 169 12.32 -9.63 9.29
N PHE A 170 11.38 -8.79 9.75
CA PHE A 170 10.38 -9.19 10.73
C PHE A 170 9.41 -10.17 10.06
N PRO A 171 9.34 -11.43 10.51
CA PRO A 171 8.61 -12.47 9.80
C PRO A 171 7.10 -12.39 10.09
N SER A 172 6.47 -11.22 9.93
CA SER A 172 5.04 -10.99 10.24
C SER A 172 4.12 -12.02 9.58
N SER A 173 4.36 -12.33 8.30
CA SER A 173 3.61 -13.33 7.50
C SER A 173 3.82 -14.79 7.91
N LYS A 174 4.84 -15.07 8.73
CA LYS A 174 5.15 -16.40 9.28
C LYS A 174 4.97 -16.47 10.78
N THR A 175 4.70 -15.34 11.44
CA THR A 175 4.59 -15.24 12.89
C THR A 175 3.12 -15.35 13.27
N CYS A 176 2.80 -16.35 14.09
CA CYS A 176 1.45 -16.46 14.61
C CYS A 176 1.15 -15.30 15.55
N HIS A 177 0.07 -14.58 15.27
CA HIS A 177 -0.42 -13.50 16.12
C HIS A 177 -0.77 -13.97 17.55
N ASN A 178 -1.13 -15.24 17.73
CA ASN A 178 -1.57 -15.79 19.02
C ASN A 178 -0.40 -16.26 19.91
N CYS A 179 0.64 -16.86 19.35
CA CYS A 179 1.73 -17.47 20.14
C CYS A 179 3.13 -16.95 19.83
N GLY A 180 3.30 -16.08 18.83
CA GLY A 180 4.59 -15.50 18.45
C GLY A 180 5.56 -16.49 17.77
N CYS A 181 5.16 -17.75 17.55
CA CYS A 181 5.98 -18.73 16.86
C CYS A 181 6.11 -18.41 15.36
N ILE A 182 7.32 -18.55 14.83
CA ILE A 182 7.64 -18.32 13.41
C ILE A 182 7.59 -19.66 12.68
N ASN A 183 6.65 -19.82 11.75
CA ASN A 183 6.60 -20.99 10.88
C ASN A 183 7.50 -20.82 9.67
N GLN A 184 8.71 -21.38 9.78
CA GLN A 184 9.74 -21.30 8.75
C GLN A 184 9.33 -22.01 7.45
N GLU A 185 8.46 -23.02 7.52
CA GLU A 185 8.07 -23.89 6.39
C GLU A 185 7.00 -23.30 5.47
N LEU A 186 6.32 -22.22 5.89
CA LEU A 186 5.32 -21.53 5.06
C LEU A 186 5.95 -21.01 3.76
N LYS A 187 5.45 -21.53 2.62
CA LYS A 187 5.81 -21.06 1.29
C LYS A 187 4.81 -20.00 0.84
N LEU A 188 5.22 -19.09 -0.03
CA LEU A 188 4.39 -18.01 -0.62
C LEU A 188 3.06 -18.45 -1.26
N LYS A 189 2.91 -19.75 -1.56
CA LYS A 189 1.71 -20.35 -2.16
C LYS A 189 0.70 -20.85 -1.12
N ASP A 190 1.15 -21.10 0.11
CA ASP A 190 0.35 -21.66 1.18
C ASP A 190 -0.47 -20.49 1.76
N ARG A 191 -1.79 -20.66 1.93
CA ARG A 191 -2.68 -19.57 2.41
C ARG A 191 -2.93 -19.62 3.91
N THR A 192 -2.81 -20.81 4.49
CA THR A 192 -2.98 -21.09 5.92
C THR A 192 -1.98 -22.17 6.31
N GLY A 193 -1.20 -21.96 7.37
CA GLY A 193 -0.34 -22.98 7.96
C GLY A 193 -0.84 -23.36 9.34
N GLU A 194 -0.98 -24.65 9.62
CA GLU A 194 -1.19 -25.15 10.97
C GLU A 194 0.15 -25.20 11.71
N LEU A 195 0.23 -24.55 12.87
CA LEU A 195 1.32 -24.75 13.83
C LEU A 195 1.00 -26.00 14.64
N SER A 196 1.26 -27.18 14.10
CA SER A 196 1.05 -28.43 14.85
C SER A 196 2.27 -28.90 15.63
N SER A 197 3.47 -28.29 15.45
CA SER A 197 4.69 -28.86 16.05
C SER A 197 5.96 -27.98 16.10
N LEU A 198 5.86 -26.65 16.11
CA LEU A 198 7.06 -25.80 16.21
C LEU A 198 7.43 -25.47 17.67
N ARG A 199 8.52 -26.09 18.15
CA ARG A 199 9.20 -25.75 19.40
C ARG A 199 9.81 -24.35 19.30
N ASN A 200 9.54 -23.50 20.28
CA ASN A 200 10.22 -22.23 20.44
C ASN A 200 11.57 -22.48 21.14
N GLU A 201 12.69 -22.26 20.44
CA GLU A 201 14.04 -22.42 21.00
C GLU A 201 14.29 -21.52 22.23
N ASN A 202 13.51 -20.45 22.42
CA ASN A 202 13.62 -19.52 23.54
C ASN A 202 12.75 -19.88 24.76
N ARG A 203 11.88 -20.89 24.69
CA ARG A 203 11.13 -21.45 25.84
C ARG A 203 10.81 -22.94 25.62
N PRO A 204 11.74 -23.86 25.93
CA PRO A 204 11.47 -25.29 25.85
C PRO A 204 10.51 -25.70 26.97
N GLY A 205 9.23 -25.94 26.66
CA GLY A 205 8.29 -26.55 27.62
C GLY A 205 6.83 -26.08 27.61
N LEU A 206 6.44 -25.07 26.83
CA LEU A 206 5.02 -24.74 26.66
C LEU A 206 4.43 -25.50 25.46
N GLU A 207 3.41 -26.33 25.70
CA GLU A 207 2.51 -26.80 24.65
C GLU A 207 1.67 -25.61 24.18
N TYR A 208 2.00 -25.05 23.01
CA TYR A 208 1.18 -24.00 22.39
C TYR A 208 0.09 -24.69 21.55
N GLY A 209 -1.17 -24.41 21.88
CA GLY A 209 -2.32 -24.92 21.13
C GLY A 209 -2.28 -24.56 19.65
N THR A 210 -3.05 -25.31 18.84
CA THR A 210 -3.14 -25.19 17.39
C THR A 210 -3.47 -23.76 16.95
N GLY A 211 -2.46 -23.04 16.46
CA GLY A 211 -2.60 -21.70 15.89
C GLY A 211 -2.61 -21.76 14.37
N VAL A 212 -3.57 -21.08 13.74
CA VAL A 212 -3.59 -20.91 12.28
C VAL A 212 -2.79 -19.67 11.93
N ILE A 213 -1.76 -19.82 11.10
CA ILE A 213 -1.03 -18.68 10.50
C ILE A 213 -1.68 -18.40 9.15
N SER A 214 -2.22 -17.20 8.98
CA SER A 214 -2.62 -16.68 7.67
C SER A 214 -1.40 -16.12 6.95
N VAL A 215 -1.07 -16.70 5.79
CA VAL A 215 -0.01 -16.20 4.92
C VAL A 215 -0.61 -15.09 4.07
N TRP A 216 -0.13 -13.87 4.29
CA TRP A 216 -0.52 -12.70 3.50
C TRP A 216 0.17 -12.78 2.14
N GLY A 217 -0.58 -13.21 1.12
CA GLY A 217 -0.07 -13.55 -0.20
C GLY A 217 0.27 -12.32 -1.05
N SER A 218 1.52 -12.27 -1.53
CA SER A 218 2.04 -11.32 -2.54
C SER A 218 1.35 -11.42 -3.91
#